data_AF-A0AAQ6INJ9-F1
#
_entry.id   AF-A0AAQ6INJ9-F1
#
_cell.length_a   1.000
_cell.length_b   1.000
_cell.length_c   1.000
_cell.angle_alpha   90.00
_cell.angle_beta   90.00
_cell.angle_gamma   90.00
#
_symmetry.space_group_name_H-M   'P 1'
#
loop_
_entity.id
_entity.type
_entity.pdbx_description
1 polymer ?
#
loop_
_entity_poly.entity_id
_entity_poly.type
_entity_poly.pdbx_seq_one_letter_code
_entity_poly.pdbx_strand_id
1 'polypeptide(L)'
;MRDICVYFSLSVAYFKGKSDIGPPKKKKKCKKKHYKEKVTDGKTPTPKPQSKPLPTPAAQKGPAPAKQKGSTAKSVNAATAQTPKGGNVESNFSTVDVLRKRLHEKIEESRGQGAPKNPSSEAVQAKRAKRKMERERKKRKRKEFLMKKLAEKNGQEQVPEVKQEETPAPAASKRNESAIVFNKVETVEDCYVDKMLKKKNKQQSTKGNITPLTGRNYKQLLSRVEARKAKLEQLREKDEGKAREMEEKIRWTNMLYKAEGIKIKDNEDMLRASLKKKEKRRAQRKKNWEERSGNVIQKMQQRQDKRRKNLQKRKQVKVEKRKDRARKKGRVLPEDLNKAAL
;
A
#
# COMPACT_ATOMS: atom_id res chain seq x y z
N MET A 1 -7.12 -22.80 -80.17
CA MET A 1 -6.63 -21.59 -80.89
C MET A 1 -6.46 -20.46 -79.88
N ARG A 2 -6.02 -19.27 -80.28
CA ARG A 2 -5.61 -18.16 -79.39
C ARG A 2 -6.75 -17.70 -78.47
N ASP A 3 -6.55 -17.77 -77.16
CA ASP A 3 -7.30 -16.93 -76.20
C ASP A 3 -6.54 -15.62 -75.93
N ILE A 4 -7.28 -14.57 -75.59
CA ILE A 4 -6.81 -13.18 -75.70
C ILE A 4 -6.21 -12.69 -74.38
N CYS A 5 -5.01 -12.13 -74.46
CA CYS A 5 -4.32 -11.50 -73.34
C CYS A 5 -4.78 -10.04 -73.17
N VAL A 6 -5.27 -9.69 -71.98
CA VAL A 6 -5.55 -8.29 -71.60
C VAL A 6 -4.75 -7.95 -70.33
N TYR A 7 -3.68 -7.18 -70.49
CA TYR A 7 -2.93 -6.61 -69.36
C TYR A 7 -3.74 -5.49 -68.73
N PHE A 8 -3.99 -5.55 -67.42
CA PHE A 8 -4.47 -4.41 -66.64
C PHE A 8 -3.36 -3.86 -65.76
N SER A 9 -2.78 -2.72 -66.16
CA SER A 9 -1.59 -2.15 -65.51
C SER A 9 -1.98 -1.24 -64.33
N LEU A 10 -1.75 -1.71 -63.11
CA LEU A 10 -2.01 -0.95 -61.87
C LEU A 10 -0.76 -0.21 -61.39
N SER A 11 -0.64 1.06 -61.78
CA SER A 11 0.42 1.97 -61.31
C SER A 11 0.31 2.27 -59.81
N VAL A 12 1.09 1.57 -58.98
CA VAL A 12 1.23 1.87 -57.54
C VAL A 12 2.27 2.99 -57.34
N ALA A 13 1.80 4.18 -56.98
CA ALA A 13 2.66 5.33 -56.71
C ALA A 13 3.43 5.17 -55.37
N TYR A 14 4.77 5.19 -55.44
CA TYR A 14 5.65 5.02 -54.28
C TYR A 14 5.73 6.28 -53.40
N PHE A 15 4.87 6.38 -52.39
CA PHE A 15 5.00 7.41 -51.35
C PHE A 15 6.11 7.06 -50.34
N LYS A 16 7.25 7.75 -50.40
CA LYS A 16 8.43 7.51 -49.54
C LYS A 16 8.27 8.00 -48.09
N GLY A 17 7.47 7.29 -47.31
CA GLY A 17 7.39 7.45 -45.86
C GLY A 17 8.67 6.96 -45.15
N LYS A 18 9.37 7.85 -44.44
CA LYS A 18 10.62 7.53 -43.72
C LYS A 18 10.33 6.82 -42.40
N SER A 19 10.87 5.61 -42.22
CA SER A 19 10.74 4.81 -41.00
C SER A 19 11.95 4.97 -40.07
N ASP A 20 11.77 5.62 -38.92
CA ASP A 20 12.84 5.72 -37.89
C ASP A 20 12.27 5.85 -36.46
N ILE A 21 11.76 4.75 -35.90
CA ILE A 21 11.14 4.70 -34.56
C ILE A 21 12.19 4.32 -33.50
N GLY A 22 13.13 5.24 -33.26
CA GLY A 22 14.10 5.17 -32.15
C GLY A 22 13.57 5.81 -30.86
N PRO A 23 13.84 5.23 -29.66
CA PRO A 23 13.35 5.79 -28.40
C PRO A 23 14.03 7.13 -28.03
N PRO A 24 13.28 8.20 -27.70
CA PRO A 24 13.83 9.55 -27.60
C PRO A 24 14.70 9.77 -26.34
N LYS A 25 16.00 10.01 -26.56
CA LYS A 25 16.98 10.38 -25.52
C LYS A 25 16.71 11.79 -24.95
N LYS A 26 15.92 11.89 -23.87
CA LYS A 26 15.71 13.18 -23.16
C LYS A 26 17.00 13.68 -22.49
N LYS A 27 17.61 14.73 -23.06
CA LYS A 27 18.78 15.44 -22.50
C LYS A 27 18.43 16.08 -21.14
N LYS A 28 19.20 15.78 -20.08
CA LYS A 28 19.11 16.49 -18.78
C LYS A 28 19.78 17.88 -18.89
N LYS A 29 19.00 18.96 -19.01
CA LYS A 29 19.52 20.35 -18.88
C LYS A 29 19.24 20.87 -17.47
N CYS A 30 20.18 20.66 -16.54
CA CYS A 30 20.02 21.04 -15.14
C CYS A 30 20.30 22.54 -14.93
N LYS A 31 19.25 23.36 -14.78
CA LYS A 31 19.40 24.78 -14.39
C LYS A 31 19.68 24.90 -12.89
N LYS A 32 20.96 24.83 -12.50
CA LYS A 32 21.42 25.13 -11.13
C LYS A 32 21.41 26.66 -10.93
N LYS A 33 20.40 27.21 -10.25
CA LYS A 33 20.49 28.58 -9.72
C LYS A 33 21.40 28.58 -8.50
N HIS A 34 22.40 29.46 -8.47
CA HIS A 34 23.13 29.76 -7.25
C HIS A 34 22.28 30.67 -6.36
N TYR A 35 22.19 30.33 -5.07
CA TYR A 35 21.99 31.31 -4.02
C TYR A 35 23.37 31.60 -3.41
N LYS A 36 23.61 32.84 -2.98
CA LYS A 36 24.94 33.34 -2.61
C LYS A 36 24.91 33.79 -1.15
N GLU A 37 25.36 32.92 -0.27
CA GLU A 37 25.49 33.19 1.17
C GLU A 37 26.97 33.39 1.49
N LYS A 38 27.30 34.44 2.25
CA LYS A 38 28.68 34.75 2.66
C LYS A 38 28.97 34.12 4.02
N VAL A 39 30.08 33.37 4.12
CA VAL A 39 30.81 33.14 5.37
C VAL A 39 32.29 33.31 5.05
N THR A 40 33.03 33.96 5.96
CA THR A 40 34.45 34.31 5.80
C THR A 40 35.41 33.24 6.33
N ASP A 41 36.67 33.43 5.97
CA ASP A 41 37.86 32.57 6.05
C ASP A 41 38.11 31.78 7.35
N GLY A 42 38.74 30.59 7.21
CA GLY A 42 38.91 29.64 8.32
C GLY A 42 39.85 28.43 8.10
N LYS A 43 40.99 28.63 7.41
CA LYS A 43 42.26 27.85 7.49
C LYS A 43 42.22 26.30 7.69
N THR A 44 42.56 25.54 6.63
CA THR A 44 42.97 24.11 6.63
C THR A 44 44.30 23.87 7.40
N PRO A 45 44.59 22.63 7.92
CA PRO A 45 44.97 21.47 7.10
C PRO A 45 44.43 20.09 7.54
N THR A 46 44.90 19.03 6.86
CA THR A 46 44.46 17.61 6.99
C THR A 46 45.37 16.78 7.90
N PRO A 47 44.96 15.53 8.26
CA PRO A 47 45.67 14.39 7.67
C PRO A 47 44.76 13.19 7.24
N LYS A 48 45.40 12.11 6.75
CA LYS A 48 44.78 10.88 6.19
C LYS A 48 44.74 9.71 7.20
N PRO A 49 43.95 8.64 6.94
CA PRO A 49 43.64 7.61 7.94
C PRO A 49 44.63 6.43 7.99
N GLN A 50 44.68 5.76 9.14
CA GLN A 50 45.28 4.44 9.37
C GLN A 50 44.31 3.56 10.19
N SER A 51 44.31 2.24 9.99
CA SER A 51 43.63 1.28 10.88
C SER A 51 44.09 -0.16 10.67
N LYS A 52 43.99 -0.99 11.73
CA LYS A 52 44.34 -2.42 11.88
C LYS A 52 45.83 -2.73 12.17
N PRO A 53 46.15 -3.87 12.84
CA PRO A 53 45.30 -4.73 13.70
C PRO A 53 45.88 -5.03 15.10
N LEU A 54 45.04 -5.52 16.03
CA LEU A 54 45.47 -6.33 17.18
C LEU A 54 44.52 -7.55 17.38
N PRO A 55 45.02 -8.69 17.89
CA PRO A 55 44.22 -9.87 18.22
C PRO A 55 44.06 -10.14 19.74
N THR A 56 43.01 -10.91 20.11
CA THR A 56 42.80 -11.91 21.22
C THR A 56 43.78 -12.07 22.43
N PRO A 57 43.39 -12.72 23.58
CA PRO A 57 42.07 -13.25 24.05
C PRO A 57 41.75 -13.13 25.59
N ALA A 58 40.60 -13.71 25.99
CA ALA A 58 40.33 -14.49 27.24
C ALA A 58 39.96 -13.83 28.61
N ALA A 59 39.31 -14.65 29.47
CA ALA A 59 38.96 -14.50 30.90
C ALA A 59 37.83 -13.47 31.27
N GLN A 60 37.00 -13.64 32.32
CA GLN A 60 36.66 -14.80 33.20
C GLN A 60 35.30 -14.59 33.96
N LYS A 61 34.57 -15.70 34.25
CA LYS A 61 33.58 -15.94 35.35
C LYS A 61 32.26 -15.11 35.44
N GLY A 62 31.30 -15.64 36.21
CA GLY A 62 29.92 -15.13 36.44
C GLY A 62 29.72 -14.49 37.84
N PRO A 63 28.54 -14.61 38.53
CA PRO A 63 27.61 -15.74 38.53
C PRO A 63 26.10 -15.37 38.38
N ALA A 64 25.19 -16.30 38.72
CA ALA A 64 23.73 -16.14 38.75
C ALA A 64 23.12 -16.60 40.09
N PRO A 65 21.85 -16.25 40.42
CA PRO A 65 21.13 -16.81 41.57
C PRO A 65 20.19 -17.98 41.20
N ALA A 66 20.08 -18.95 42.11
CA ALA A 66 19.04 -19.99 42.13
C ALA A 66 17.87 -19.53 43.07
N LYS A 67 16.87 -20.30 43.54
CA LYS A 67 16.68 -21.74 43.90
C LYS A 67 15.14 -21.96 44.01
N GLN A 68 14.55 -23.15 44.17
CA GLN A 68 14.67 -24.09 45.30
C GLN A 68 14.11 -25.49 44.96
N LYS A 69 14.67 -26.53 45.63
CA LYS A 69 14.08 -27.79 46.17
C LYS A 69 13.14 -28.66 45.29
N GLY A 70 13.20 -30.00 45.36
CA GLY A 70 14.12 -30.88 46.11
C GLY A 70 13.72 -32.37 45.99
N SER A 71 14.69 -33.28 46.16
CA SER A 71 14.49 -34.75 46.26
C SER A 71 14.60 -35.18 47.75
N THR A 72 14.63 -36.45 48.22
CA THR A 72 15.40 -37.64 47.75
C THR A 72 14.95 -38.95 48.42
N ALA A 73 14.91 -40.06 47.67
CA ALA A 73 15.20 -41.47 48.05
C ALA A 73 15.41 -42.26 46.72
N LYS A 74 16.42 -43.11 46.44
CA LYS A 74 17.09 -44.24 47.14
C LYS A 74 16.11 -45.39 47.50
N SER A 75 16.32 -46.69 47.23
CA SER A 75 17.38 -47.51 46.57
C SER A 75 16.85 -48.99 46.48
N VAL A 76 17.46 -50.07 45.93
CA VAL A 76 18.77 -50.43 45.30
C VAL A 76 18.62 -51.70 44.40
N ASN A 77 19.52 -51.89 43.41
CA ASN A 77 20.10 -53.17 42.92
C ASN A 77 19.26 -54.27 42.19
N ALA A 78 20.03 -55.24 41.62
CA ALA A 78 19.67 -56.46 40.87
C ALA A 78 18.91 -56.24 39.53
N ALA A 79 19.41 -56.56 38.33
CA ALA A 79 20.29 -57.63 37.83
C ALA A 79 19.59 -59.01 37.69
N THR A 80 19.20 -59.33 36.45
CA THR A 80 18.97 -60.70 35.96
C THR A 80 19.18 -60.69 34.45
N ALA A 81 20.05 -61.56 33.95
CA ALA A 81 20.20 -61.81 32.52
C ALA A 81 19.53 -63.15 32.19
N GLN A 82 18.68 -63.17 31.17
CA GLN A 82 18.22 -64.42 30.56
C GLN A 82 18.22 -64.29 29.04
N THR A 83 18.91 -65.22 28.39
CA THR A 83 18.84 -65.47 26.95
C THR A 83 17.84 -66.59 26.68
N PRO A 84 16.92 -66.44 25.72
CA PRO A 84 16.26 -67.58 25.11
C PRO A 84 17.14 -68.11 23.97
N LYS A 85 17.65 -69.33 24.10
CA LYS A 85 18.22 -70.07 22.95
C LYS A 85 17.09 -70.64 22.08
N GLY A 86 17.33 -70.69 20.77
CA GLY A 86 16.84 -71.73 19.86
C GLY A 86 15.35 -72.10 19.91
N GLY A 87 14.53 -71.40 19.12
CA GLY A 87 13.19 -71.86 18.74
C GLY A 87 12.98 -71.64 17.24
N ASN A 88 13.31 -72.63 16.41
CA ASN A 88 13.05 -72.56 14.97
C ASN A 88 11.58 -72.87 14.68
N VAL A 89 10.76 -71.83 14.50
CA VAL A 89 9.41 -71.94 13.96
C VAL A 89 9.27 -70.92 12.83
N GLU A 90 9.04 -71.43 11.63
CA GLU A 90 9.02 -70.63 10.40
C GLU A 90 7.82 -69.68 10.39
N SER A 91 8.08 -68.39 10.55
CA SER A 91 7.12 -67.34 10.22
C SER A 91 7.86 -66.16 9.59
N ASN A 92 7.40 -65.72 8.42
CA ASN A 92 8.13 -64.81 7.53
C ASN A 92 8.07 -63.33 7.98
N PHE A 93 8.35 -63.05 9.24
CA PHE A 93 8.61 -61.69 9.73
C PHE A 93 10.08 -61.34 9.67
N SER A 94 10.52 -60.95 8.46
CA SER A 94 11.86 -60.40 8.28
C SER A 94 12.06 -59.16 9.16
N THR A 95 13.29 -58.96 9.64
CA THR A 95 13.71 -57.68 10.25
C THR A 95 13.48 -56.49 9.31
N VAL A 96 13.49 -56.73 7.99
CA VAL A 96 13.09 -55.76 6.97
C VAL A 96 11.62 -55.37 7.08
N ASP A 97 10.72 -56.30 7.40
CA ASP A 97 9.29 -56.03 7.52
C ASP A 97 8.91 -55.40 8.85
N VAL A 98 9.64 -55.70 9.93
CA VAL A 98 9.59 -54.92 11.18
C VAL A 98 10.06 -53.48 10.94
N LEU A 99 11.13 -53.28 10.15
CA LEU A 99 11.61 -51.95 9.77
C LEU A 99 10.63 -51.22 8.85
N ARG A 100 10.01 -51.90 7.88
CA ARG A 100 8.94 -51.36 7.01
C ARG A 100 7.72 -50.93 7.83
N LYS A 101 7.27 -51.77 8.79
CA LYS A 101 6.19 -51.42 9.73
C LYS A 101 6.54 -50.15 10.51
N ARG A 102 7.70 -50.10 11.17
CA ARG A 102 8.19 -48.88 11.86
C ARG A 102 8.31 -47.67 10.94
N LEU A 103 8.72 -47.85 9.69
CA LEU A 103 8.82 -46.76 8.72
C LEU A 103 7.44 -46.24 8.30
N HIS A 104 6.47 -47.13 8.07
CA HIS A 104 5.08 -46.76 7.77
C HIS A 104 4.43 -46.04 8.94
N GLU A 105 4.59 -46.57 10.15
CA GLU A 105 4.20 -45.96 11.43
C GLU A 105 4.80 -44.54 11.58
N LYS A 106 6.11 -44.38 11.39
CA LYS A 106 6.78 -43.05 11.39
C LYS A 106 6.25 -42.11 10.31
N ILE A 107 5.90 -42.64 9.15
CA ILE A 107 5.30 -41.88 8.04
C ILE A 107 3.87 -41.46 8.39
N GLU A 108 3.11 -42.24 9.15
CA GLU A 108 1.73 -41.91 9.53
C GLU A 108 1.66 -40.95 10.74
N GLU A 109 2.51 -41.15 11.75
CA GLU A 109 2.77 -40.15 12.80
C GLU A 109 3.10 -38.76 12.20
N SER A 110 4.03 -38.73 11.24
CA SER A 110 4.47 -37.47 10.62
C SER A 110 3.48 -36.91 9.59
N ARG A 111 2.63 -37.74 8.97
CA ARG A 111 1.47 -37.29 8.17
C ARG A 111 0.45 -36.53 9.04
N GLY A 112 0.28 -36.89 10.30
CA GLY A 112 -0.61 -36.20 11.25
C GLY A 112 -0.26 -34.73 11.51
N GLN A 113 1.00 -34.33 11.33
CA GLN A 113 1.47 -32.94 11.49
C GLN A 113 1.24 -32.07 10.23
N GLY A 114 0.66 -32.64 9.17
CA GLY A 114 0.38 -31.94 7.90
C GLY A 114 -1.10 -31.59 7.72
N ALA A 115 -1.37 -30.47 7.03
CA ALA A 115 -2.75 -30.10 6.68
C ALA A 115 -3.46 -31.22 5.86
N PRO A 116 -4.72 -31.59 6.19
CA PRO A 116 -5.36 -32.81 5.69
C PRO A 116 -5.46 -32.81 4.17
N LYS A 117 -4.83 -33.82 3.55
CA LYS A 117 -4.48 -33.80 2.12
C LYS A 117 -5.15 -34.87 1.26
N ASN A 118 -5.91 -35.79 1.86
CA ASN A 118 -6.77 -36.70 1.10
C ASN A 118 -8.01 -35.94 0.62
N PRO A 119 -8.23 -35.75 -0.69
CA PRO A 119 -9.33 -34.92 -1.20
C PRO A 119 -10.72 -35.52 -0.94
N SER A 120 -10.78 -36.83 -0.65
CA SER A 120 -11.98 -37.56 -0.26
C SER A 120 -12.29 -37.48 1.25
N SER A 121 -11.34 -37.03 2.10
CA SER A 121 -11.56 -36.92 3.55
C SER A 121 -12.77 -36.04 3.86
N GLU A 122 -13.70 -36.57 4.65
CA GLU A 122 -14.98 -35.93 4.95
C GLU A 122 -14.81 -34.49 5.48
N ALA A 123 -13.84 -34.26 6.38
CA ALA A 123 -13.51 -32.92 6.88
C ALA A 123 -13.09 -31.94 5.76
N VAL A 124 -12.44 -32.43 4.70
CA VAL A 124 -12.10 -31.64 3.50
C VAL A 124 -13.33 -31.42 2.63
N GLN A 125 -14.19 -32.43 2.47
CA GLN A 125 -15.45 -32.33 1.72
C GLN A 125 -16.42 -31.33 2.38
N ALA A 126 -16.68 -31.46 3.68
CA ALA A 126 -17.49 -30.53 4.47
C ALA A 126 -16.96 -29.09 4.42
N LYS A 127 -15.62 -28.91 4.44
CA LYS A 127 -14.97 -27.60 4.29
C LYS A 127 -15.09 -27.02 2.88
N ARG A 128 -15.18 -27.85 1.84
CA ARG A 128 -15.53 -27.45 0.46
C ARG A 128 -17.01 -27.10 0.35
N ALA A 129 -17.92 -27.91 0.91
CA ALA A 129 -19.36 -27.67 0.92
C ALA A 129 -19.73 -26.36 1.62
N LYS A 130 -19.23 -26.13 2.85
CA LYS A 130 -19.41 -24.86 3.58
C LYS A 130 -18.91 -23.65 2.76
N ARG A 131 -17.78 -23.78 2.05
CA ARG A 131 -17.28 -22.75 1.12
C ARG A 131 -18.13 -22.56 -0.15
N LYS A 132 -18.78 -23.62 -0.67
CA LYS A 132 -19.74 -23.53 -1.78
C LYS A 132 -20.98 -22.73 -1.35
N MET A 133 -21.61 -23.13 -0.24
CA MET A 133 -22.78 -22.45 0.33
C MET A 133 -22.48 -20.99 0.68
N GLU A 134 -21.31 -20.68 1.24
CA GLU A 134 -20.89 -19.31 1.54
C GLU A 134 -20.73 -18.45 0.28
N ARG A 135 -20.14 -19.01 -0.79
CA ARG A 135 -20.03 -18.35 -2.10
C ARG A 135 -21.40 -18.10 -2.72
N GLU A 136 -22.32 -19.05 -2.59
CA GLU A 136 -23.69 -18.91 -3.10
C GLU A 136 -24.48 -17.87 -2.31
N ARG A 137 -24.41 -17.86 -0.96
CA ARG A 137 -24.97 -16.76 -0.14
C ARG A 137 -24.41 -15.39 -0.55
N LYS A 138 -23.11 -15.32 -0.84
CA LYS A 138 -22.46 -14.09 -1.36
C LYS A 138 -22.88 -13.74 -2.79
N LYS A 139 -23.23 -14.70 -3.64
CA LYS A 139 -23.81 -14.47 -4.98
C LYS A 139 -25.26 -13.98 -4.87
N ARG A 140 -26.10 -14.62 -4.05
CA ARG A 140 -27.51 -14.23 -3.81
C ARG A 140 -27.57 -12.78 -3.30
N LYS A 141 -26.84 -12.44 -2.23
CA LYS A 141 -26.75 -11.05 -1.71
C LYS A 141 -26.24 -10.02 -2.71
N ARG A 142 -25.39 -10.41 -3.68
CA ARG A 142 -24.97 -9.52 -4.78
C ARG A 142 -26.06 -9.34 -5.84
N LYS A 143 -26.83 -10.38 -6.16
CA LYS A 143 -28.02 -10.26 -7.03
C LYS A 143 -29.11 -9.42 -6.35
N GLU A 144 -29.45 -9.71 -5.10
CA GLU A 144 -30.40 -8.94 -4.28
C GLU A 144 -30.05 -7.43 -4.27
N PHE A 145 -28.79 -7.09 -3.98
CA PHE A 145 -28.32 -5.69 -3.96
C PHE A 145 -28.27 -5.04 -5.34
N LEU A 146 -28.05 -5.82 -6.41
CA LEU A 146 -28.10 -5.32 -7.79
C LEU A 146 -29.56 -5.08 -8.23
N MET A 147 -30.46 -6.02 -7.96
CA MET A 147 -31.90 -5.88 -8.24
C MET A 147 -32.51 -4.73 -7.44
N LYS A 148 -32.17 -4.59 -6.15
CA LYS A 148 -32.58 -3.43 -5.35
C LYS A 148 -32.07 -2.13 -5.96
N LYS A 149 -30.83 -2.07 -6.45
CA LYS A 149 -30.29 -0.89 -7.15
C LYS A 149 -30.87 -0.62 -8.53
N LEU A 150 -31.49 -1.61 -9.17
CA LEU A 150 -32.25 -1.42 -10.41
C LEU A 150 -33.66 -0.93 -10.07
N ALA A 151 -34.34 -1.52 -9.09
CA ALA A 151 -35.62 -1.04 -8.58
C ALA A 151 -35.54 0.39 -8.00
N GLU A 152 -34.46 0.73 -7.27
CA GLU A 152 -34.18 2.10 -6.78
C GLU A 152 -33.98 3.10 -7.92
N LYS A 153 -33.55 2.67 -9.11
CA LYS A 153 -33.41 3.54 -10.29
C LYS A 153 -34.74 3.67 -11.03
N ASN A 154 -35.36 2.55 -11.38
CA ASN A 154 -36.64 2.54 -12.10
C ASN A 154 -37.74 3.22 -11.27
N GLY A 155 -37.72 3.09 -9.94
CA GLY A 155 -38.60 3.82 -9.02
C GLY A 155 -38.25 5.30 -8.79
N GLN A 156 -37.12 5.79 -9.32
CA GLN A 156 -36.87 7.23 -9.48
C GLN A 156 -37.25 7.73 -10.90
N GLU A 157 -37.61 6.82 -11.81
CA GLU A 157 -37.98 7.09 -13.21
C GLU A 157 -39.49 6.91 -13.45
N GLN A 158 -40.24 6.46 -12.43
CA GLN A 158 -41.70 6.37 -12.40
C GLN A 158 -42.28 7.20 -11.25
N VAL A 159 -42.34 8.52 -11.45
CA VAL A 159 -43.38 9.35 -10.82
C VAL A 159 -44.62 9.23 -11.71
N PRO A 160 -45.77 8.74 -11.21
CA PRO A 160 -46.95 8.54 -12.05
C PRO A 160 -47.67 9.87 -12.31
N GLU A 161 -47.61 10.35 -13.55
CA GLU A 161 -48.44 11.45 -14.02
C GLU A 161 -49.84 10.92 -14.36
N VAL A 162 -50.84 11.29 -13.55
CA VAL A 162 -52.24 10.91 -13.75
C VAL A 162 -53.05 12.12 -14.20
N LYS A 163 -53.63 11.97 -15.40
CA LYS A 163 -54.56 12.85 -16.10
C LYS A 163 -55.35 13.85 -15.24
N GLN A 164 -55.37 15.10 -15.69
CA GLN A 164 -56.56 15.98 -15.64
C GLN A 164 -56.79 16.60 -17.03
N GLU A 165 -57.96 17.18 -17.24
CA GLU A 165 -58.57 17.36 -18.57
C GLU A 165 -58.29 18.74 -19.22
N GLU A 166 -58.81 18.92 -20.45
CA GLU A 166 -58.43 20.01 -21.35
C GLU A 166 -59.15 21.35 -21.08
N THR A 167 -58.40 22.45 -21.04
CA THR A 167 -58.91 23.81 -21.34
C THR A 167 -57.83 24.61 -22.09
N PRO A 168 -58.15 25.36 -23.17
CA PRO A 168 -57.13 25.94 -24.05
C PRO A 168 -56.74 27.40 -23.75
N ALA A 169 -55.59 27.80 -24.30
CA ALA A 169 -55.08 29.18 -24.48
C ALA A 169 -54.50 29.90 -23.23
N PRO A 170 -53.71 30.99 -23.41
CA PRO A 170 -52.37 30.85 -24.01
C PRO A 170 -51.24 31.60 -23.26
N ALA A 171 -50.01 31.40 -23.76
CA ALA A 171 -48.83 32.27 -23.60
C ALA A 171 -48.22 32.50 -22.20
N ALA A 172 -47.09 31.81 -21.91
CA ALA A 172 -45.92 32.37 -21.21
C ALA A 172 -44.71 31.38 -21.11
N SER A 173 -44.50 30.48 -22.09
CA SER A 173 -43.41 29.51 -22.01
C SER A 173 -42.02 30.15 -22.19
N LYS A 174 -41.42 30.62 -21.10
CA LYS A 174 -39.99 31.01 -21.04
C LYS A 174 -39.09 29.76 -21.11
N ARG A 175 -39.12 29.08 -22.25
CA ARG A 175 -38.02 28.20 -22.66
C ARG A 175 -36.80 29.09 -22.86
N ASN A 176 -35.71 28.77 -22.19
CA ASN A 176 -34.43 29.39 -22.48
C ASN A 176 -33.92 28.77 -23.79
N GLU A 177 -34.26 29.40 -24.92
CA GLU A 177 -33.81 28.98 -26.24
C GLU A 177 -32.35 29.35 -26.44
N SER A 178 -31.44 28.66 -25.72
CA SER A 178 -30.00 28.68 -25.97
C SER A 178 -29.67 27.91 -27.26
N ALA A 179 -30.37 28.22 -28.34
CA ALA A 179 -30.05 27.78 -29.69
C ALA A 179 -28.78 28.52 -30.12
N ILE A 180 -27.63 27.87 -29.99
CA ILE A 180 -26.34 28.45 -30.35
C ILE A 180 -26.25 28.56 -31.87
N VAL A 181 -26.78 29.66 -32.42
CA VAL A 181 -26.69 30.01 -33.84
C VAL A 181 -25.22 30.27 -34.16
N PHE A 182 -24.65 29.45 -35.05
CA PHE A 182 -23.22 29.34 -35.32
C PHE A 182 -22.51 30.64 -35.77
N ASN A 183 -23.25 31.72 -36.04
CA ASN A 183 -22.71 33.01 -36.47
C ASN A 183 -23.26 34.21 -35.66
N LYS A 184 -23.84 33.98 -34.47
CA LYS A 184 -24.27 35.04 -33.55
C LYS A 184 -23.77 34.76 -32.13
N VAL A 185 -22.63 35.35 -31.78
CA VAL A 185 -22.14 35.33 -30.39
C VAL A 185 -22.92 36.38 -29.60
N GLU A 186 -24.14 36.03 -29.21
CA GLU A 186 -24.79 36.69 -28.10
C GLU A 186 -24.01 36.33 -26.84
N THR A 187 -23.19 37.27 -26.36
CA THR A 187 -22.62 37.18 -25.03
C THR A 187 -23.74 37.39 -24.02
N VAL A 188 -24.44 36.31 -23.69
CA VAL A 188 -25.21 36.20 -22.45
C VAL A 188 -24.31 36.75 -21.34
N GLU A 189 -24.82 37.71 -20.56
CA GLU A 189 -24.07 38.34 -19.48
C GLU A 189 -23.98 37.43 -18.24
N ASP A 190 -23.43 36.23 -18.47
CA ASP A 190 -22.70 35.40 -17.50
C ASP A 190 -21.45 36.19 -17.07
N CYS A 191 -21.73 37.28 -16.37
CA CYS A 191 -20.85 38.38 -16.14
C CYS A 191 -19.56 37.89 -15.49
N TYR A 192 -18.43 38.46 -15.92
CA TYR A 192 -17.17 38.32 -15.22
C TYR A 192 -17.29 39.09 -13.87
N VAL A 193 -18.02 38.51 -12.91
CA VAL A 193 -18.31 39.14 -11.62
C VAL A 193 -16.98 39.40 -10.94
N ASP A 194 -16.59 40.67 -10.90
CA ASP A 194 -15.24 41.05 -10.50
C ASP A 194 -14.94 40.60 -9.06
N LYS A 195 -13.65 40.47 -8.76
CA LYS A 195 -13.12 40.14 -7.42
C LYS A 195 -13.63 41.09 -6.34
N MET A 196 -14.01 42.34 -6.66
CA MET A 196 -14.66 43.26 -5.73
C MET A 196 -16.14 42.93 -5.52
N LEU A 197 -16.92 42.66 -6.57
CA LEU A 197 -18.31 42.21 -6.45
C LEU A 197 -18.42 40.89 -5.67
N LYS A 198 -17.55 39.92 -5.97
CA LYS A 198 -17.45 38.65 -5.21
C LYS A 198 -17.08 38.83 -3.73
N LYS A 199 -16.45 39.96 -3.34
CA LYS A 199 -16.24 40.32 -1.92
C LYS A 199 -17.50 40.93 -1.32
N LYS A 200 -18.14 41.90 -2.00
CA LYS A 200 -19.37 42.57 -1.52
C LYS A 200 -20.49 41.56 -1.24
N ASN A 201 -20.82 40.71 -2.22
CA ASN A 201 -21.86 39.68 -2.08
C ASN A 201 -21.54 38.67 -0.95
N LYS A 202 -20.25 38.46 -0.66
CA LYS A 202 -19.79 37.60 0.44
C LYS A 202 -19.86 38.26 1.82
N GLN A 203 -19.77 39.59 1.90
CA GLN A 203 -20.04 40.34 3.13
C GLN A 203 -21.55 40.41 3.40
N GLN A 204 -22.35 40.69 2.36
CA GLN A 204 -23.81 40.72 2.45
C GLN A 204 -24.42 39.36 2.88
N SER A 205 -23.83 38.24 2.43
CA SER A 205 -24.26 36.90 2.85
C SER A 205 -23.74 36.45 4.24
N THR A 206 -22.91 37.26 4.93
CA THR A 206 -22.52 37.00 6.32
C THR A 206 -23.47 37.67 7.33
N LYS A 207 -24.41 36.88 7.88
CA LYS A 207 -25.34 37.31 8.92
C LYS A 207 -24.58 37.84 10.14
N GLY A 208 -24.99 39.02 10.64
CA GLY A 208 -24.40 39.66 11.82
C GLY A 208 -22.90 39.94 11.74
N ASN A 209 -22.33 40.09 10.53
CA ASN A 209 -20.88 40.22 10.25
C ASN A 209 -20.02 39.01 10.70
N ILE A 210 -20.62 37.91 11.17
CA ILE A 210 -19.93 36.76 11.74
C ILE A 210 -19.72 35.70 10.66
N THR A 211 -18.53 35.68 10.05
CA THR A 211 -18.20 34.65 9.03
C THR A 211 -18.26 33.23 9.64
N PRO A 212 -19.03 32.27 9.07
CA PRO A 212 -19.16 30.93 9.63
C PRO A 212 -17.85 30.12 9.49
N LEU A 213 -17.58 29.25 10.48
CA LEU A 213 -16.36 28.43 10.55
C LEU A 213 -16.52 27.12 9.75
N THR A 214 -16.75 27.29 8.46
CA THR A 214 -17.00 26.20 7.51
C THR A 214 -15.71 25.68 6.84
N GLY A 215 -15.74 24.45 6.31
CA GLY A 215 -14.69 23.91 5.44
C GLY A 215 -13.79 22.82 6.07
N ARG A 216 -12.55 22.71 5.56
CA ARG A 216 -11.60 21.60 5.86
C ARG A 216 -10.14 22.03 6.12
N ASN A 217 -9.93 23.34 6.27
CA ASN A 217 -8.63 23.94 6.56
C ASN A 217 -8.44 24.09 8.06
N TYR A 218 -8.37 22.97 8.78
CA TYR A 218 -8.39 22.93 10.24
C TYR A 218 -7.37 23.86 10.94
N LYS A 219 -6.22 24.18 10.32
CA LYS A 219 -5.29 25.22 10.84
C LYS A 219 -5.88 26.64 10.82
N GLN A 220 -6.52 27.02 9.71
CA GLN A 220 -7.19 28.32 9.56
C GLN A 220 -8.47 28.40 10.40
N LEU A 221 -9.16 27.28 10.62
CA LEU A 221 -10.30 27.25 11.55
C LEU A 221 -9.82 27.41 12.99
N LEU A 222 -8.78 26.68 13.41
CA LEU A 222 -8.25 26.74 14.78
C LEU A 222 -7.79 28.17 15.12
N SER A 223 -6.97 28.79 14.26
CA SER A 223 -6.55 30.19 14.39
C SER A 223 -7.73 31.19 14.41
N ARG A 224 -8.88 30.87 13.79
CA ARG A 224 -10.10 31.70 13.87
C ARG A 224 -10.90 31.49 15.15
N VAL A 225 -10.83 30.32 15.79
CA VAL A 225 -11.43 30.12 17.12
C VAL A 225 -10.56 30.80 18.18
N GLU A 226 -9.24 30.58 18.11
CA GLU A 226 -8.27 31.21 19.01
C GLU A 226 -8.35 32.75 18.93
N ALA A 227 -8.44 33.32 17.72
CA ALA A 227 -8.66 34.77 17.52
C ALA A 227 -10.09 35.26 17.84
N ARG A 228 -11.08 34.37 18.03
CA ARG A 228 -12.39 34.74 18.59
C ARG A 228 -12.36 34.74 20.12
N LYS A 229 -11.74 33.72 20.74
CA LYS A 229 -11.55 33.65 22.19
C LYS A 229 -10.78 34.86 22.70
N ALA A 230 -9.61 35.15 22.13
CA ALA A 230 -8.80 36.30 22.52
C ALA A 230 -9.55 37.63 22.41
N LYS A 231 -10.48 37.78 21.44
CA LYS A 231 -11.34 38.97 21.31
C LYS A 231 -12.45 39.04 22.36
N LEU A 232 -13.00 37.90 22.78
CA LEU A 232 -13.97 37.86 23.88
C LEU A 232 -13.29 38.08 25.23
N GLU A 233 -12.07 37.56 25.40
CA GLU A 233 -11.20 37.74 26.56
C GLU A 233 -10.82 39.22 26.73
N GLN A 234 -10.28 39.86 25.68
CA GLN A 234 -10.01 41.30 25.62
C GLN A 234 -11.24 42.21 25.76
N LEU A 235 -12.45 41.67 25.59
CA LEU A 235 -13.71 42.37 25.89
C LEU A 235 -14.14 42.14 27.34
N ARG A 236 -14.00 40.94 27.90
CA ARG A 236 -14.27 40.65 29.32
C ARG A 236 -13.36 41.45 30.25
N GLU A 237 -12.09 41.62 29.87
CA GLU A 237 -11.10 42.47 30.56
C GLU A 237 -11.49 43.96 30.65
N LYS A 238 -12.45 44.42 29.84
CA LYS A 238 -12.83 45.84 29.71
C LYS A 238 -14.29 46.11 30.07
N ASP A 239 -15.19 45.27 29.57
CA ASP A 239 -16.63 45.45 29.55
C ASP A 239 -17.33 44.08 29.53
N GLU A 240 -17.60 43.49 30.70
CA GLU A 240 -18.30 42.20 30.77
C GLU A 240 -19.64 42.18 30.01
N GLY A 241 -20.42 43.26 30.08
CA GLY A 241 -21.70 43.36 29.36
C GLY A 241 -21.55 43.23 27.85
N LYS A 242 -20.61 43.98 27.26
CA LYS A 242 -20.31 43.95 25.82
C LYS A 242 -19.76 42.58 25.39
N ALA A 243 -19.02 41.89 26.27
CA ALA A 243 -18.58 40.53 26.03
C ALA A 243 -19.74 39.52 26.01
N ARG A 244 -20.67 39.60 26.99
CA ARG A 244 -21.87 38.75 27.05
C ARG A 244 -22.76 38.94 25.82
N GLU A 245 -23.04 40.19 25.44
CA GLU A 245 -23.73 40.52 24.19
C GLU A 245 -23.05 39.91 22.95
N MET A 246 -21.72 40.00 22.86
CA MET A 246 -20.96 39.47 21.72
C MET A 246 -20.99 37.93 21.69
N GLU A 247 -20.97 37.27 22.85
CA GLU A 247 -21.19 35.82 22.94
C GLU A 247 -22.60 35.45 22.48
N GLU A 248 -23.64 36.17 22.89
CA GLU A 248 -25.02 35.93 22.47
C GLU A 248 -25.20 36.14 20.97
N LYS A 249 -24.66 37.23 20.41
CA LYS A 249 -24.64 37.49 18.96
C LYS A 249 -23.93 36.34 18.20
N ILE A 250 -22.86 35.77 18.75
CA ILE A 250 -22.20 34.57 18.21
C ILE A 250 -23.07 33.30 18.36
N ARG A 251 -23.73 33.09 19.52
CA ARG A 251 -24.61 31.94 19.77
C ARG A 251 -25.80 31.93 18.82
N TRP A 252 -26.52 33.05 18.69
CA TRP A 252 -27.68 33.22 17.81
C TRP A 252 -27.32 33.11 16.32
N THR A 253 -26.27 33.79 15.85
CA THR A 253 -25.84 33.64 14.44
C THR A 253 -25.37 32.21 14.14
N ASN A 254 -24.67 31.54 15.06
CA ASN A 254 -24.32 30.12 14.90
C ASN A 254 -25.56 29.19 14.87
N MET A 255 -26.67 29.54 15.54
CA MET A 255 -27.92 28.77 15.44
C MET A 255 -28.64 29.01 14.11
N LEU A 256 -28.74 30.26 13.65
CA LEU A 256 -29.30 30.62 12.34
C LEU A 256 -28.54 29.91 11.20
N TYR A 257 -27.21 29.89 11.25
CA TYR A 257 -26.38 29.14 10.29
C TYR A 257 -26.55 27.62 10.37
N LYS A 258 -26.85 27.04 11.55
CA LYS A 258 -27.17 25.61 11.67
C LYS A 258 -28.54 25.29 11.06
N ALA A 259 -29.53 26.18 11.20
CA ALA A 259 -30.84 26.05 10.57
C ALA A 259 -30.75 26.12 9.03
N GLU A 260 -29.89 26.99 8.50
CA GLU A 260 -29.49 27.01 7.07
C GLU A 260 -28.71 25.75 6.63
N GLY A 261 -28.42 24.81 7.53
CA GLY A 261 -27.68 23.57 7.25
C GLY A 261 -26.16 23.74 7.16
N ILE A 262 -25.61 24.93 7.47
CA ILE A 262 -24.17 25.19 7.41
C ILE A 262 -23.45 24.51 8.58
N LYS A 263 -22.59 23.54 8.24
CA LYS A 263 -21.85 22.70 9.19
C LYS A 263 -20.64 23.43 9.80
N ILE A 264 -20.94 24.32 10.75
CA ILE A 264 -20.02 25.07 11.64
C ILE A 264 -19.14 24.11 12.48
N LYS A 265 -17.92 24.53 12.82
CA LYS A 265 -16.88 23.70 13.47
C LYS A 265 -16.02 24.53 14.43
N ASP A 266 -16.60 24.92 15.55
CA ASP A 266 -15.98 25.83 16.51
C ASP A 266 -15.18 25.08 17.61
N ASN A 267 -15.40 23.77 17.76
CA ASN A 267 -14.79 22.96 18.81
C ASN A 267 -13.29 22.72 18.56
N GLU A 268 -12.42 23.42 19.31
CA GLU A 268 -10.96 23.37 19.16
C GLU A 268 -10.39 21.96 19.22
N ASP A 269 -10.80 21.12 20.17
CA ASP A 269 -10.28 19.77 20.30
C ASP A 269 -10.68 18.87 19.14
N MET A 270 -11.85 19.11 18.53
CA MET A 270 -12.25 18.42 17.30
C MET A 270 -11.42 18.91 16.10
N LEU A 271 -11.01 20.18 16.06
CA LEU A 271 -10.10 20.73 15.06
C LEU A 271 -8.67 20.19 15.23
N ARG A 272 -8.14 20.19 16.47
CA ARG A 272 -6.83 19.65 16.86
C ARG A 272 -6.76 18.13 16.62
N ALA A 273 -7.79 17.37 16.98
CA ALA A 273 -7.91 15.95 16.64
C ALA A 273 -8.04 15.72 15.12
N SER A 274 -8.71 16.61 14.39
CA SER A 274 -8.80 16.54 12.92
C SER A 274 -7.46 16.82 12.24
N LEU A 275 -6.63 17.72 12.79
CA LEU A 275 -5.23 17.91 12.36
C LEU A 275 -4.41 16.65 12.59
N LYS A 276 -4.37 16.13 13.84
CA LYS A 276 -3.68 14.87 14.18
C LYS A 276 -4.10 13.71 13.27
N LYS A 277 -5.41 13.56 12.96
CA LYS A 277 -5.95 12.57 12.01
C LYS A 277 -5.51 12.82 10.55
N LYS A 278 -5.43 14.09 10.10
CA LYS A 278 -4.95 14.49 8.75
C LYS A 278 -3.45 14.24 8.58
N GLU A 279 -2.68 14.44 9.65
CA GLU A 279 -1.23 14.23 9.71
C GLU A 279 -0.86 12.75 9.81
N LYS A 280 -1.54 11.94 10.66
CA LYS A 280 -1.40 10.47 10.66
C LYS A 280 -1.65 9.87 9.27
N ARG A 281 -2.64 10.38 8.52
CA ARG A 281 -2.90 9.98 7.12
C ARG A 281 -1.89 10.52 6.10
N ARG A 282 -1.10 11.54 6.43
CA ARG A 282 0.06 11.97 5.62
C ARG A 282 1.27 11.08 5.92
N ALA A 283 1.60 10.87 7.19
CA ALA A 283 2.68 9.98 7.63
C ALA A 283 2.53 8.56 7.09
N GLN A 284 1.34 7.95 7.20
CA GLN A 284 1.10 6.61 6.64
C GLN A 284 1.31 6.56 5.12
N ARG A 285 0.91 7.61 4.39
CA ARG A 285 1.16 7.68 2.94
C ARG A 285 2.65 7.85 2.63
N LYS A 286 3.39 8.63 3.41
CA LYS A 286 4.86 8.76 3.29
C LYS A 286 5.53 7.39 3.49
N LYS A 287 5.24 6.71 4.61
CA LYS A 287 5.74 5.36 4.90
C LYS A 287 5.42 4.36 3.78
N ASN A 288 4.17 4.31 3.32
CA ASN A 288 3.77 3.39 2.24
C ASN A 288 4.46 3.70 0.90
N TRP A 289 4.90 4.94 0.64
CA TRP A 289 5.69 5.30 -0.55
C TRP A 289 7.18 4.98 -0.38
N GLU A 290 7.73 5.21 0.81
CA GLU A 290 9.12 4.85 1.18
C GLU A 290 9.33 3.33 1.17
N GLU A 291 8.36 2.57 1.66
CA GLU A 291 8.35 1.11 1.59
C GLU A 291 8.32 0.61 0.14
N ARG A 292 7.53 1.25 -0.74
CA ARG A 292 7.46 0.89 -2.17
C ARG A 292 8.78 1.19 -2.90
N SER A 293 9.39 2.35 -2.68
CA SER A 293 10.68 2.68 -3.30
C SER A 293 11.81 1.78 -2.76
N GLY A 294 11.83 1.52 -1.45
CA GLY A 294 12.74 0.55 -0.82
C GLY A 294 12.61 -0.86 -1.41
N ASN A 295 11.38 -1.36 -1.58
CA ASN A 295 11.09 -2.67 -2.17
C ASN A 295 11.56 -2.77 -3.64
N VAL A 296 11.40 -1.71 -4.43
CA VAL A 296 11.93 -1.63 -5.81
C VAL A 296 13.47 -1.66 -5.82
N ILE A 297 14.12 -0.86 -4.98
CA ILE A 297 15.59 -0.83 -4.86
C ILE A 297 16.12 -2.20 -4.39
N GLN A 298 15.49 -2.80 -3.38
CA GLN A 298 15.84 -4.13 -2.86
C GLN A 298 15.73 -5.22 -3.94
N LYS A 299 14.64 -5.23 -4.74
CA LYS A 299 14.47 -6.16 -5.86
C LYS A 299 15.50 -5.93 -6.98
N MET A 300 15.86 -4.68 -7.26
CA MET A 300 16.92 -4.36 -8.21
C MET A 300 18.28 -4.88 -7.72
N GLN A 301 18.63 -4.64 -6.46
CA GLN A 301 19.86 -5.12 -5.84
C GLN A 301 19.90 -6.65 -5.79
N GLN A 302 18.84 -7.33 -5.37
CA GLN A 302 18.73 -8.80 -5.38
C GLN A 302 18.96 -9.41 -6.78
N ARG A 303 18.47 -8.76 -7.85
CA ARG A 303 18.74 -9.18 -9.23
C ARG A 303 20.23 -9.03 -9.59
N GLN A 304 20.86 -7.93 -9.19
CA GLN A 304 22.30 -7.73 -9.42
C GLN A 304 23.17 -8.68 -8.58
N ASP A 305 22.78 -8.97 -7.33
CA ASP A 305 23.48 -9.97 -6.49
C ASP A 305 23.32 -11.39 -7.03
N LYS A 306 22.15 -11.77 -7.52
CA LYS A 306 21.96 -13.05 -8.22
C LYS A 306 22.83 -13.12 -9.49
N ARG A 307 22.95 -12.02 -10.25
CA ARG A 307 23.88 -11.93 -11.39
C ARG A 307 25.34 -12.07 -10.96
N ARG A 308 25.80 -11.32 -9.94
CA ARG A 308 27.16 -11.40 -9.38
C ARG A 308 27.51 -12.81 -8.93
N LYS A 309 26.67 -13.43 -8.10
CA LYS A 309 26.86 -14.80 -7.58
C LYS A 309 26.90 -15.84 -8.72
N ASN A 310 26.03 -15.71 -9.73
CA ASN A 310 26.05 -16.60 -10.90
C ASN A 310 27.31 -16.42 -11.76
N LEU A 311 27.84 -15.19 -11.90
CA LEU A 311 29.10 -14.93 -12.59
C LEU A 311 30.31 -15.46 -11.80
N GLN A 312 30.31 -15.32 -10.47
CA GLN A 312 31.33 -15.92 -9.60
C GLN A 312 31.35 -17.44 -9.72
N LYS A 313 30.19 -18.11 -9.59
CA LYS A 313 30.08 -19.56 -9.81
C LYS A 313 30.55 -20.00 -11.20
N ARG A 314 30.23 -19.24 -12.26
CA ARG A 314 30.74 -19.51 -13.62
C ARG A 314 32.26 -19.30 -13.76
N LYS A 315 32.89 -18.44 -12.95
CA LYS A 315 34.36 -18.32 -12.88
C LYS A 315 34.97 -19.50 -12.11
N GLN A 316 34.41 -19.85 -10.95
CA GLN A 316 34.84 -20.97 -10.11
C GLN A 316 34.81 -22.30 -10.91
N VAL A 317 33.68 -22.64 -11.54
CA VAL A 317 33.55 -23.84 -12.38
C VAL A 317 34.50 -23.85 -13.59
N LYS A 318 34.91 -22.68 -14.11
CA LYS A 318 35.95 -22.60 -15.15
C LYS A 318 37.37 -22.84 -14.62
N VAL A 319 37.64 -22.49 -13.35
CA VAL A 319 38.92 -22.74 -12.68
C VAL A 319 39.00 -24.20 -12.22
N GLU A 320 37.95 -24.73 -11.61
CA GLU A 320 37.79 -26.16 -11.25
C GLU A 320 38.02 -27.04 -12.48
N LYS A 321 37.28 -26.83 -13.57
CA LYS A 321 37.48 -27.59 -14.83
C LYS A 321 38.88 -27.42 -15.46
N ARG A 322 39.66 -26.41 -15.10
CA ARG A 322 41.09 -26.30 -15.48
C ARG A 322 41.98 -27.12 -14.55
N LYS A 323 41.75 -27.08 -13.23
CA LYS A 323 42.43 -27.92 -12.23
C LYS A 323 42.21 -29.40 -12.49
N ASP A 324 40.97 -29.83 -12.73
CA ASP A 324 40.64 -31.23 -12.98
C ASP A 324 41.28 -31.75 -14.28
N ARG A 325 41.40 -30.89 -15.30
CA ARG A 325 42.15 -31.19 -16.54
C ARG A 325 43.67 -31.24 -16.32
N ALA A 326 44.21 -30.56 -15.32
CA ALA A 326 45.62 -30.65 -14.94
C ALA A 326 45.89 -31.97 -14.19
N ARG A 327 45.06 -32.29 -13.18
CA ARG A 327 45.12 -33.57 -12.45
C ARG A 327 44.98 -34.78 -13.38
N LYS A 328 44.02 -34.76 -14.32
CA LYS A 328 43.87 -35.80 -15.36
C LYS A 328 45.03 -35.90 -16.36
N LYS A 329 46.01 -34.98 -16.31
CA LYS A 329 47.27 -35.01 -17.06
C LYS A 329 48.49 -35.20 -16.13
N GLY A 330 48.29 -35.76 -14.94
CA GLY A 330 49.36 -36.02 -13.96
C GLY A 330 49.99 -34.77 -13.33
N ARG A 331 49.47 -33.56 -13.59
CA ARG A 331 50.03 -32.33 -13.05
C ARG A 331 49.51 -32.08 -11.63
N VAL A 332 50.40 -32.23 -10.65
CA VAL A 332 50.17 -31.84 -9.25
C VAL A 332 49.92 -30.34 -9.17
N LEU A 333 48.97 -29.94 -8.31
CA LEU A 333 48.64 -28.54 -8.05
C LEU A 333 49.13 -28.12 -6.65
N PRO A 334 49.47 -26.84 -6.42
CA PRO A 334 49.85 -26.35 -5.08
C PRO A 334 48.77 -26.60 -4.01
N GLU A 335 47.49 -26.61 -4.39
CA GLU A 335 46.38 -26.95 -3.49
C GLU A 335 46.33 -28.44 -3.09
N ASP A 336 46.98 -29.31 -3.86
CA ASP A 336 47.07 -30.74 -3.56
C ASP A 336 48.33 -31.05 -2.74
N LEU A 337 49.43 -30.30 -2.93
CA LEU A 337 50.59 -30.29 -2.02
C LEU A 337 50.19 -29.81 -0.61
N ASN A 338 49.47 -28.69 -0.51
CA ASN A 338 48.97 -28.15 0.76
C ASN A 338 47.93 -29.05 1.46
N LYS A 339 47.47 -30.13 0.80
CA LYS A 339 46.60 -31.18 1.37
C LYS A 339 47.33 -32.48 1.72
N ALA A 340 48.57 -32.64 1.29
CA ALA A 340 49.45 -33.74 1.68
C ALA A 340 50.42 -33.33 2.80
N ALA A 341 50.50 -32.04 3.11
CA ALA A 341 51.21 -31.45 4.26
C ALA A 341 50.25 -31.15 5.45
N LEU A 342 49.06 -31.75 5.45
CA LEU A 342 48.00 -31.68 6.48
C LEU A 342 47.42 -33.08 6.70
#